data_AF-A0A256XJ03-F1
#
_entry.id   AF-A0A256XJ03-F1
#
_cell.length_a   1.000
_cell.length_b   1.000
_cell.length_c   1.000
_cell.angle_alpha   90.00
_cell.angle_beta   90.00
_cell.angle_gamma   90.00
#
_symmetry.space_group_name_H-M   'P 1'
#
loop_
_entity.id
_entity.type
_entity.pdbx_description
1 polymer ?
#
loop_
_entity_poly.entity_id
_entity_poly.type
_entity_poly.pdbx_seq_one_letter_code
_entity_poly.pdbx_strand_id
1 'polypeptide(L)'
;MEVIELEENRPVPLLGLEIISIEGVREWNQNRVCSALARDASGECILSLWNQEVDVFQEGDFIVLKKGWCKQYRGEMQVSSGRYGKIELIKRPQKIKPQIARNNIPQTNLTLFFRHAHLRILTSLHQPIQGRQHQREPP
;
A
#
# COMPACT_ATOMS: atom_id res chain seq x y z
N MET A 1 28.85 8.68 0.07
CA MET A 1 28.27 9.98 0.44
C MET A 1 27.02 9.66 1.18
N GLU A 2 26.89 10.26 2.36
CA GLU A 2 25.77 10.03 3.27
C GLU A 2 24.84 11.25 3.30
N VAL A 3 23.63 11.07 3.82
CA VAL A 3 22.65 12.17 3.94
C VAL A 3 23.18 13.32 4.82
N ILE A 4 23.91 13.00 5.89
CA ILE A 4 24.47 14.01 6.80
C ILE A 4 25.61 14.84 6.17
N GLU A 5 26.26 14.31 5.13
CA GLU A 5 27.32 14.97 4.39
C GLU A 5 26.79 15.83 3.23
N LEU A 6 25.47 15.86 3.04
CA LEU A 6 24.88 16.65 1.96
C LEU A 6 25.08 18.14 2.23
N GLU A 7 25.47 18.86 1.20
CA GLU A 7 25.60 20.31 1.20
C GLU A 7 24.59 20.93 0.21
N GLU A 8 24.18 22.17 0.48
CA GLU A 8 23.30 22.91 -0.42
C GLU A 8 23.99 23.19 -1.75
N ASN A 9 23.25 23.07 -2.85
CA ASN A 9 23.69 23.45 -4.20
C ASN A 9 24.95 22.68 -4.65
N ARG A 10 25.06 21.41 -4.25
CA ARG A 10 26.15 20.53 -4.64
C ARG A 10 25.66 19.31 -5.43
N PRO A 11 26.49 18.80 -6.37
CA PRO A 11 26.22 17.55 -7.05
C PRO A 11 26.45 16.37 -6.11
N VAL A 12 25.56 15.38 -6.18
CA VAL A 12 25.61 14.14 -5.41
C VAL A 12 25.97 13.01 -6.38
N PRO A 13 27.22 12.51 -6.38
CA PRO A 13 27.66 11.53 -7.37
C PRO A 13 26.93 10.18 -7.23
N LEU A 14 26.76 9.71 -5.99
CA LEU A 14 26.09 8.46 -5.66
C LEU A 14 25.54 8.53 -4.24
N LEU A 15 24.25 8.23 -4.06
CA LEU A 15 23.58 8.20 -2.77
C LEU A 15 22.53 7.08 -2.73
N GLY A 16 22.59 6.22 -1.73
CA GLY A 16 21.60 5.16 -1.49
C GLY A 16 20.52 5.66 -0.53
N LEU A 17 19.26 5.39 -0.85
CA LEU A 17 18.13 5.85 -0.05
C LEU A 17 17.03 4.79 -0.01
N GLU A 18 16.33 4.73 1.11
CA GLU A 18 15.07 3.99 1.27
C GLU A 18 13.91 4.98 1.29
N ILE A 19 12.88 4.74 0.47
CA ILE A 19 11.68 5.58 0.45
C ILE A 19 10.78 5.17 1.62
N ILE A 20 10.57 6.07 2.58
CA ILE A 20 9.70 5.83 3.75
C ILE A 20 8.25 6.10 3.39
N SER A 21 7.96 7.27 2.83
CA SER A 21 6.60 7.73 2.53
C SER A 21 6.57 8.63 1.30
N ILE A 22 5.42 8.68 0.63
CA ILE A 22 5.19 9.56 -0.52
C ILE A 22 4.10 10.57 -0.15
N GLU A 23 4.44 11.86 -0.08
CA GLU A 23 3.53 12.89 0.46
C GLU A 23 2.47 13.36 -0.55
N GLY A 24 2.81 13.44 -1.84
CA GLY A 24 1.84 13.81 -2.87
C GLY A 24 2.43 14.33 -4.17
N VAL A 25 1.74 14.03 -5.27
CA VAL A 25 2.11 14.44 -6.62
C VAL A 25 1.52 15.81 -6.93
N ARG A 26 2.37 16.75 -7.35
CA ARG A 26 2.00 18.06 -7.88
C ARG A 26 2.20 18.05 -9.38
N GLU A 27 1.24 18.56 -10.13
CA GLU A 27 1.32 18.65 -11.58
C GLU A 27 1.46 20.12 -12.01
N TRP A 28 2.44 20.41 -12.85
CA TRP A 28 2.75 21.75 -13.35
C TRP A 28 3.07 21.69 -14.85
N ASN A 29 2.24 22.33 -15.68
CA ASN A 29 2.43 22.42 -17.13
C ASN A 29 2.89 21.09 -17.77
N GLN A 30 2.12 20.02 -17.52
CA GLN A 30 2.37 18.63 -17.97
C GLN A 30 3.55 17.90 -17.30
N ASN A 31 4.36 18.59 -16.48
CA ASN A 31 5.34 17.92 -15.64
C ASN A 31 4.72 17.49 -14.32
N ARG A 32 5.08 16.31 -13.85
CA ARG A 32 4.64 15.79 -12.55
C ARG A 32 5.83 15.78 -11.61
N VAL A 33 5.66 16.26 -10.39
CA VAL A 33 6.70 16.21 -9.36
C VAL A 33 6.09 15.66 -8.09
N CYS A 34 6.77 14.71 -7.45
CA CYS A 34 6.32 14.12 -6.21
C CYS A 34 7.39 14.27 -5.15
N SER A 35 7.00 14.75 -3.97
CA SER A 35 7.85 14.73 -2.79
C SER A 35 7.69 13.40 -2.08
N ALA A 36 8.82 12.74 -1.80
CA ALA A 36 8.88 11.52 -1.03
C ALA A 36 9.86 11.70 0.13
N LEU A 37 9.52 11.21 1.31
CA LEU A 37 10.46 11.14 2.43
C LEU A 37 11.37 9.94 2.21
N ALA A 38 12.68 10.19 2.19
CA ALA A 38 13.68 9.17 1.98
C ALA A 38 14.74 9.21 3.07
N ARG A 39 15.27 8.05 3.44
CA ARG A 39 16.22 7.91 4.55
C ARG A 39 17.39 7.05 4.16
N ASP A 40 18.52 7.35 4.77
CA ASP A 40 19.71 6.50 4.78
C ASP A 40 20.09 6.15 6.24
N ALA A 41 21.19 5.41 6.42
CA ALA A 41 21.76 5.11 7.72
C ALA A 41 22.03 6.37 8.57
N SER A 42 22.40 7.49 7.92
CA SER A 42 22.87 8.69 8.61
C SER A 42 21.78 9.73 8.89
N GLY A 43 20.65 9.70 8.17
CA GLY A 43 19.62 10.72 8.33
C GLY A 43 18.49 10.63 7.31
N GLU A 44 17.58 11.59 7.38
CA GLU A 44 16.37 11.70 6.55
C GLU A 44 16.47 12.92 5.63
N CYS A 45 15.88 12.82 4.43
CA CYS A 45 15.87 13.87 3.42
C CYS A 45 14.62 13.76 2.53
N ILE A 46 14.31 14.83 1.81
CA ILE A 46 13.20 14.84 0.85
C ILE A 46 13.73 14.46 -0.53
N LEU A 47 13.18 13.43 -1.14
CA LEU A 47 13.44 13.05 -2.52
C LEU A 47 12.38 13.63 -3.44
N SER A 48 12.81 14.34 -4.47
CA SER A 48 11.93 14.82 -5.55
C SER A 48 11.98 13.88 -6.74
N LEU A 49 10.86 13.19 -6.98
CA LEU A 49 10.64 12.33 -8.14
C LEU A 49 9.99 13.13 -9.27
N TRP A 50 10.49 13.00 -10.50
CA TRP A 50 10.01 13.74 -11.66
C TRP A 50 9.37 12.84 -12.72
N ASN A 51 8.25 13.29 -13.26
CA ASN A 51 7.54 12.71 -14.40
C ASN A 51 7.27 11.21 -14.22
N GLN A 52 7.97 10.36 -14.98
CA GLN A 52 7.79 8.91 -14.97
C GLN A 52 8.31 8.28 -13.67
N GLU A 53 9.27 8.90 -12.99
CA GLU A 53 9.81 8.40 -11.72
C GLU A 53 8.70 8.27 -10.67
N VAL A 54 7.72 9.17 -10.70
CA VAL A 54 6.57 9.19 -9.80
C VAL A 54 5.75 7.90 -9.88
N ASP A 55 5.62 7.30 -11.06
CA ASP A 55 4.84 6.07 -11.26
C ASP A 55 5.70 4.81 -11.06
N VAL A 56 7.02 4.96 -11.21
CA VAL A 56 7.97 3.85 -11.09
C VAL A 56 8.26 3.51 -9.64
N PHE A 57 8.46 4.50 -8.77
CA PHE A 57 8.88 4.29 -7.38
C PHE A 57 7.71 4.31 -6.41
N GLN A 58 7.79 3.47 -5.37
CA GLN A 58 6.77 3.35 -4.33
C GLN A 58 7.42 3.34 -2.94
N GLU A 59 6.58 3.52 -1.91
CA GLU A 59 6.99 3.40 -0.51
C GLU A 59 7.61 2.02 -0.23
N GLY A 60 8.75 2.01 0.47
CA GLY A 60 9.54 0.83 0.78
C GLY A 60 10.51 0.40 -0.32
N ASP A 61 10.58 1.11 -1.45
CA ASP A 61 11.59 0.84 -2.48
C ASP A 61 12.97 1.34 -2.01
N PHE A 62 13.99 0.49 -2.20
CA PHE A 62 15.40 0.86 -2.04
C PHE A 62 15.94 1.34 -3.38
N ILE A 63 16.45 2.57 -3.39
CA ILE A 63 16.90 3.25 -4.59
C ILE A 63 18.34 3.73 -4.45
N VAL A 64 18.99 3.95 -5.58
CA VAL A 64 20.29 4.60 -5.68
C VAL A 64 20.20 5.76 -6.65
N LEU A 65 20.47 6.95 -6.14
CA LEU A 65 20.56 8.19 -6.89
C LEU A 65 21.98 8.33 -7.46
N LYS A 66 22.09 8.47 -8.78
CA LYS A 66 23.36 8.72 -9.48
C LYS A 66 23.37 10.11 -10.10
N LYS A 67 24.47 10.85 -9.92
CA LYS A 67 24.67 12.22 -10.44
C LYS A 67 23.48 13.15 -10.10
N GLY A 68 22.94 12.99 -8.90
CA GLY A 68 21.85 13.80 -8.40
C GLY A 68 22.30 15.22 -8.02
N TRP A 69 21.34 16.00 -7.57
CA TRP A 69 21.56 17.35 -7.07
C TRP A 69 20.87 17.52 -5.73
N CYS A 70 21.59 18.10 -4.77
CA CYS A 70 21.05 18.45 -3.47
C CYS A 70 20.78 19.95 -3.39
N LYS A 71 19.61 20.31 -2.86
CA LYS A 71 19.18 21.68 -2.61
C LYS A 71 18.51 21.75 -1.25
N GLN A 72 18.69 22.84 -0.52
CA GLN A 72 17.95 23.07 0.72
C GLN A 72 16.66 23.81 0.40
N TYR A 73 15.55 23.30 0.93
CA TYR A 73 14.24 23.93 0.79
C TYR A 73 13.60 24.06 2.16
N ARG A 74 13.36 25.31 2.60
CA ARG A 74 12.74 25.63 3.91
C ARG A 74 13.45 24.99 5.11
N GLY A 75 14.77 24.85 5.05
CA GLY A 75 15.57 24.25 6.11
C GLY A 75 15.85 22.76 5.95
N GLU A 76 15.10 22.06 5.08
CA GLU A 76 15.28 20.63 4.84
C GLU A 76 16.07 20.34 3.57
N MET A 77 16.84 19.25 3.60
CA MET A 77 17.65 18.82 2.46
C MET A 77 16.78 18.06 1.47
N GLN A 78 16.75 18.55 0.24
CA GLN A 78 16.01 17.99 -0.87
C GLN A 78 16.95 17.50 -1.97
N VAL A 79 16.86 16.22 -2.29
CA VAL A 79 17.64 15.56 -3.33
C VAL A 79 16.78 15.25 -4.55
N SER A 80 17.36 15.36 -5.74
CA SER A 80 16.68 15.07 -7.00
C SER A 80 17.64 14.47 -8.03
N SER A 81 17.10 13.82 -9.07
CA SER A 81 17.88 13.36 -10.21
C SER A 81 18.56 14.51 -10.98
N GLY A 82 18.07 15.75 -10.86
CA GLY A 82 18.65 16.88 -11.56
C GLY A 82 18.61 16.72 -13.09
N ARG A 83 19.47 17.43 -13.82
CA ARG A 83 19.46 17.42 -15.30
C ARG A 83 20.08 16.16 -15.91
N TYR A 84 21.09 15.58 -15.25
CA TYR A 84 21.90 14.49 -15.80
C TYR A 84 21.92 13.25 -14.90
N GLY A 85 21.24 13.30 -13.76
CA GLY A 85 21.17 12.18 -12.85
C GLY A 85 20.03 11.24 -13.18
N LYS A 86 20.08 10.10 -12.50
CA LYS A 86 19.14 9.01 -12.67
C LYS A 86 18.93 8.32 -11.34
N ILE A 87 17.71 7.86 -11.10
CA ILE A 87 17.38 7.03 -9.96
C ILE A 87 17.28 5.57 -10.44
N GLU A 88 17.97 4.67 -9.77
CA GLU A 88 17.92 3.23 -10.04
C GLU A 88 17.29 2.49 -8.86
N LEU A 89 16.32 1.63 -9.15
CA LEU A 89 15.73 0.73 -8.16
C LEU A 89 16.71 -0.43 -7.89
N ILE A 90 17.12 -0.59 -6.63
CA ILE A 90 17.96 -1.72 -6.19
C ILE A 90 17.08 -2.87 -5.73
N LYS A 91 16.07 -2.58 -4.91
CA LYS A 91 15.22 -3.61 -4.31
C LYS A 91 13.81 -3.10 -4.13
N ARG A 92 12.85 -3.89 -4.60
CA ARG A 92 11.42 -3.71 -4.32
C ARG A 92 10.95 -4.87 -3.45
N PRO A 93 10.42 -4.62 -2.24
CA PRO A 93 9.71 -5.65 -1.51
C PRO A 93 8.45 -6.01 -2.31
N GLN A 94 8.41 -7.23 -2.87
CA GLN A 94 7.24 -7.67 -3.63
C GLN A 94 6.05 -7.85 -2.68
N LYS A 95 5.02 -7.00 -2.81
CA LYS A 95 3.71 -7.29 -2.22
C LYS A 95 3.14 -8.51 -2.93
N ILE A 96 3.12 -9.66 -2.26
CA ILE A 96 2.51 -10.89 -2.77
C ILE A 96 1.01 -10.58 -2.96
N LYS A 97 0.58 -10.50 -4.22
CA LYS A 97 -0.85 -10.38 -4.54
C LYS A 97 -1.50 -11.72 -4.14
N PRO A 98 -2.52 -11.75 -3.27
CA PRO A 98 -3.23 -12.99 -2.99
C PRO A 98 -3.88 -13.45 -4.29
N GLN A 99 -3.29 -14.46 -4.93
CA GLN A 99 -3.92 -15.16 -6.04
C GLN A 99 -5.10 -15.93 -5.45
N ILE A 100 -6.31 -15.44 -5.71
CA ILE A 100 -7.54 -16.16 -5.41
C ILE A 100 -7.48 -17.46 -6.21
N ALA A 101 -7.09 -18.54 -5.55
CA ALA A 101 -7.18 -19.90 -6.07
C ALA A 101 -8.67 -20.22 -6.23
N ARG A 102 -9.22 -19.97 -7.41
CA ARG A 102 -10.49 -20.57 -7.84
C ARG A 102 -10.24 -22.05 -8.05
N ASN A 103 -10.22 -22.82 -6.96
CA ASN A 103 -10.25 -24.26 -7.04
C ASN A 103 -11.59 -24.65 -7.68
N ASN A 104 -11.52 -25.21 -8.89
CA ASN A 104 -12.61 -25.95 -9.49
C ASN A 104 -12.88 -27.16 -8.58
N ILE A 105 -13.84 -27.03 -7.68
CA ILE A 105 -14.43 -28.19 -6.99
C ILE A 105 -15.34 -28.85 -8.03
N PRO A 106 -15.05 -30.07 -8.52
CA PRO A 106 -16.06 -30.81 -9.26
C PRO A 106 -17.18 -31.15 -8.28
N GLN A 107 -18.38 -30.60 -8.52
CA GLN A 107 -19.60 -31.00 -7.83
C GLN A 107 -19.92 -32.43 -8.27
N THR A 108 -19.31 -33.42 -7.61
CA THR A 108 -19.66 -34.83 -7.85
C THR A 108 -21.08 -35.05 -7.34
N ASN A 109 -22.00 -35.29 -8.27
CA ASN A 109 -23.40 -35.64 -8.03
C ASN A 109 -23.51 -36.76 -6.97
N LEU A 110 -23.94 -36.39 -5.76
CA LEU A 110 -24.41 -37.32 -4.73
C LEU A 110 -25.95 -37.28 -4.68
N THR A 111 -26.59 -37.71 -5.77
CA THR A 111 -28.02 -38.07 -5.75
C THR A 111 -28.16 -39.53 -6.15
N LEU A 112 -27.62 -40.44 -5.34
CA LEU A 112 -27.90 -41.87 -5.47
C LEU A 112 -27.90 -42.64 -4.14
N PHE A 113 -28.18 -41.99 -3.02
CA PHE A 113 -28.47 -42.70 -1.77
C PHE A 113 -29.69 -42.08 -1.10
N PHE A 114 -30.56 -42.94 -0.58
CA PHE A 114 -31.86 -42.62 0.05
C PHE A 114 -33.07 -42.41 -0.88
N ARG A 115 -33.25 -43.32 -1.84
CA ARG A 115 -34.59 -43.93 -2.00
C ARG A 115 -34.57 -45.26 -1.26
N HIS A 116 -35.00 -45.25 0.01
CA HIS A 116 -35.74 -46.32 0.68
C HIS A 116 -35.80 -46.04 2.18
N ALA A 117 -37.04 -45.85 2.69
CA ALA A 117 -37.55 -46.10 4.04
C ALA A 117 -38.41 -44.90 4.52
N HIS A 118 -39.68 -44.84 4.11
CA HIS A 118 -40.85 -45.32 4.87
C HIS A 118 -41.33 -44.41 6.01
N LEU A 119 -42.33 -43.60 5.66
CA LEU A 119 -43.53 -43.21 6.43
C LEU A 119 -43.67 -43.71 7.89
N ARG A 120 -43.78 -42.76 8.84
CA ARG A 120 -44.64 -42.77 10.07
C ARG A 120 -44.73 -41.32 10.60
N ILE A 121 -45.77 -40.53 10.31
CA ILE A 121 -47.11 -40.42 10.93
C ILE A 121 -47.10 -40.07 12.44
N LEU A 122 -47.44 -38.79 12.70
CA LEU A 122 -48.30 -38.15 13.72
C LEU A 122 -48.19 -38.47 15.23
N THR A 123 -47.94 -37.41 16.02
CA THR A 123 -48.67 -37.01 17.26
C THR A 123 -48.28 -35.54 17.56
N SER A 124 -49.10 -34.51 17.31
CA SER A 124 -50.34 -34.07 17.99
C SER A 124 -50.12 -33.25 19.28
N LEU A 125 -50.65 -32.01 19.25
CA LEU A 125 -51.18 -31.19 20.37
C LEU A 125 -50.24 -30.64 21.46
N HIS A 126 -49.96 -29.32 21.42
CA HIS A 126 -50.45 -28.33 22.42
C HIS A 126 -49.86 -26.91 22.15
N GLN A 127 -50.72 -25.99 21.72
CA GLN A 127 -50.64 -24.55 22.02
C GLN A 127 -51.15 -24.33 23.47
N PRO A 128 -51.28 -23.12 24.07
CA PRO A 128 -50.82 -21.74 23.73
C PRO A 128 -50.28 -20.98 25.00
N ILE A 129 -50.19 -19.63 24.92
CA ILE A 129 -50.58 -18.63 25.97
C ILE A 129 -49.46 -17.76 26.62
N GLN A 130 -49.59 -16.44 26.33
CA GLN A 130 -49.30 -15.22 27.12
C GLN A 130 -47.85 -14.93 27.56
N GLY A 131 -47.36 -13.69 27.55
CA GLY A 131 -47.96 -12.36 27.45
C GLY A 131 -47.13 -11.35 28.29
N ARG A 132 -47.47 -10.06 28.17
CA ARG A 132 -47.05 -8.90 29.01
C ARG A 132 -45.75 -8.20 28.53
N GLN A 133 -45.74 -7.08 27.79
CA GLN A 133 -46.28 -5.70 27.97
C GLN A 133 -45.82 -5.01 29.26
N HIS A 134 -44.99 -3.96 29.12
CA HIS A 134 -44.84 -2.72 29.93
C HIS A 134 -43.37 -2.32 30.03
N GLN A 135 -42.96 -1.06 29.93
CA GLN A 135 -43.63 0.19 29.59
C GLN A 135 -42.48 1.20 29.39
N ARG A 136 -42.65 2.11 28.43
CA ARG A 136 -41.87 3.35 28.37
C ARG A 136 -42.58 4.37 29.24
N GLU A 137 -41.84 5.17 30.00
CA GLU A 137 -42.13 6.59 30.21
C GLU A 137 -40.89 7.31 30.76
N PRO A 138 -40.54 8.50 30.23
CA PRO A 138 -39.52 9.38 30.77
C PRO A 138 -40.13 10.57 31.54
N PRO A 139 -39.37 11.27 32.39
CA PRO A 139 -39.50 12.70 32.61
C PRO A 139 -38.62 13.52 31.65
#